data_AF-A0A554LTS8-F1
#
_entry.id   AF-A0A554LTS8-F1
#
_cell.length_a   1.000
_cell.length_b   1.000
_cell.length_c   1.000
_cell.angle_alpha   90.00
_cell.angle_beta   90.00
_cell.angle_gamma   90.00
#
_symmetry.space_group_name_H-M   'P 1'
#
loop_
_entity.id
_entity.type
_entity.pdbx_description
1 polymer ?
#
loop_
_entity_poly.entity_id
_entity_poly.type
_entity_poly.pdbx_seq_one_letter_code
_entity_poly.pdbx_strand_id
1 'polypeptide(L)'
;MILTNYLILGILFISFGIQICRIFFIRRWGEGSIKKIFKSILFVAITAVFGNAVYLSVIQYLTWKSSQLTIGLLPPYASIGYFLRYAFVHFWLPNVFSLVAGLLVFAAANYFNKKHEQRFFEPGEIYVITLSFFLVGHPGWIIYTFFVLLLCTILSSVNFLARGRSSRFSLYYVWLATAFFTIIIDKWLMGSLSWLWLFKI
;
A
#
# COMPACT_ATOMS: atom_id res chain seq x y z
N MET A 1 14.16 5.78 4.72
CA MET A 1 13.18 4.76 5.20
C MET A 1 12.14 5.37 6.14
N ILE A 2 12.54 6.07 7.20
CA ILE A 2 11.60 6.70 8.16
C ILE A 2 10.65 7.70 7.48
N LEU A 3 11.17 8.59 6.61
CA LEU A 3 10.35 9.59 5.90
C LEU A 3 9.27 8.95 5.00
N THR A 4 9.62 7.90 4.26
CA THR A 4 8.68 7.13 3.43
C THR A 4 7.52 6.59 4.26
N ASN A 5 7.82 6.09 5.45
CA ASN A 5 6.81 5.51 6.34
C ASN A 5 5.82 6.54 6.87
N TYR A 6 6.27 7.76 7.21
CA TYR A 6 5.38 8.82 7.64
C TYR A 6 4.50 9.32 6.50
N LEU A 7 5.05 9.42 5.29
CA LEU A 7 4.28 9.76 4.09
C LEU A 7 3.16 8.75 3.84
N ILE A 8 3.48 7.45 3.87
CA ILE A 8 2.52 6.36 3.69
C ILE A 8 1.43 6.39 4.78
N LEU A 9 1.83 6.50 6.05
CA LEU A 9 0.89 6.56 7.17
C LEU A 9 -0.01 7.80 7.10
N GLY A 10 0.52 8.94 6.67
CA GLY A 10 -0.27 10.16 6.45
C GLY A 10 -1.34 9.97 5.38
N ILE A 11 -0.99 9.35 4.25
CA ILE A 11 -1.96 9.04 3.17
C ILE A 11 -3.03 8.06 3.68
N LEU A 12 -2.64 7.02 4.41
CA LEU A 12 -3.60 6.07 5.00
C LEU A 12 -4.52 6.74 6.01
N PHE A 13 -3.98 7.61 6.87
CA PHE A 13 -4.77 8.34 7.86
C PHE A 13 -5.80 9.25 7.20
N ILE A 14 -5.40 10.00 6.16
CA ILE A 14 -6.33 10.83 5.36
C ILE A 14 -7.40 9.94 4.70
N SER A 15 -6.99 8.82 4.11
CA SER A 15 -7.90 7.89 3.42
C SER A 15 -8.92 7.28 4.39
N PHE A 16 -8.47 6.90 5.58
CA PHE A 16 -9.32 6.36 6.64
C PHE A 16 -10.25 7.44 7.21
N GLY A 17 -9.76 8.66 7.41
CA GLY A 17 -10.57 9.82 7.81
C GLY A 17 -11.71 10.08 6.82
N ILE A 18 -11.44 10.01 5.51
CA ILE A 18 -12.48 10.12 4.47
C ILE A 18 -13.54 9.01 4.60
N GLN A 19 -13.13 7.78 4.92
CA GLN A 19 -14.08 6.68 5.18
C GLN A 19 -14.95 6.95 6.42
N ILE A 20 -14.37 7.43 7.51
CA ILE A 20 -15.11 7.81 8.73
C ILE A 20 -16.10 8.95 8.42
N CYS A 21 -15.66 9.99 7.71
CA CYS A 21 -16.54 11.09 7.31
C CYS A 21 -17.72 10.62 6.44
N ARG A 22 -17.51 9.62 5.56
CA ARG A 22 -18.58 8.98 4.79
C ARG A 22 -19.63 8.34 5.72
N ILE A 23 -19.20 7.65 6.79
CA ILE A 23 -20.11 7.01 7.76
C ILE A 23 -20.95 8.05 8.50
N PHE A 24 -20.30 9.09 9.05
CA PHE A 24 -20.95 9.98 10.02
C PHE A 24 -21.67 11.18 9.38
N PHE A 25 -21.11 11.79 8.33
CA PHE A 25 -21.53 13.12 7.89
C PHE A 25 -22.13 13.15 6.48
N ILE A 26 -21.87 12.15 5.64
CA ILE A 26 -22.06 12.31 4.20
C ILE A 26 -22.96 11.22 3.63
N ARG A 27 -24.25 11.27 3.98
CA ARG A 27 -25.32 10.50 3.29
C ARG A 27 -25.57 10.98 1.85
N ARG A 28 -24.94 12.10 1.44
CA ARG A 28 -25.17 12.82 0.17
C ARG A 28 -24.15 12.51 -0.94
N TRP A 29 -23.06 11.79 -0.66
CA TRP A 29 -22.10 11.43 -1.70
C TRP A 29 -22.51 10.15 -2.42
N GLY A 30 -22.83 10.30 -3.70
CA GLY A 30 -23.03 9.15 -4.57
C GLY A 30 -21.76 8.34 -4.76
N GLU A 31 -21.90 7.05 -5.06
CA GLU A 31 -20.80 6.11 -5.27
C GLU A 31 -19.77 6.60 -6.31
N GLY A 32 -20.23 7.34 -7.32
CA GLY A 32 -19.37 7.94 -8.34
C GLY A 32 -18.38 8.97 -7.79
N SER A 33 -18.75 9.75 -6.77
CA SER A 33 -17.88 10.75 -6.15
C SER A 33 -16.80 10.06 -5.31
N ILE A 34 -17.15 9.04 -4.52
CA ILE A 34 -16.21 8.25 -3.73
C ILE A 34 -15.18 7.59 -4.64
N LYS A 35 -15.62 6.97 -5.74
CA LYS A 35 -14.73 6.37 -6.73
C LYS A 35 -13.72 7.39 -7.27
N LYS A 36 -14.16 8.60 -7.63
CA LYS A 36 -13.27 9.67 -8.11
C LYS A 36 -12.24 10.06 -7.06
N ILE A 37 -12.65 10.21 -5.80
CA ILE A 37 -11.77 10.59 -4.69
C ILE A 37 -10.69 9.52 -4.46
N PHE A 38 -11.06 8.26 -4.30
CA PHE A 38 -10.07 7.19 -4.07
C PHE A 38 -9.18 6.94 -5.28
N LYS A 39 -9.71 7.10 -6.51
CA LYS A 39 -8.88 7.12 -7.71
C LYS A 39 -7.84 8.24 -7.65
N SER A 40 -8.24 9.46 -7.31
CA SER A 40 -7.31 10.59 -7.17
C SER A 40 -6.28 10.36 -6.07
N ILE A 41 -6.69 9.84 -4.90
CA ILE A 41 -5.79 9.49 -3.81
C ILE A 41 -4.77 8.45 -4.26
N LEU A 42 -5.19 7.43 -5.02
CA LEU A 42 -4.27 6.43 -5.56
C LEU A 42 -3.23 7.05 -6.49
N PHE A 43 -3.64 7.94 -7.41
CA PHE A 43 -2.68 8.63 -8.27
C PHE A 43 -1.72 9.53 -7.49
N VAL A 44 -2.23 10.30 -6.53
CA VAL A 44 -1.40 11.13 -5.64
C VAL A 44 -0.43 10.27 -4.84
N ALA A 45 -0.88 9.14 -4.32
CA ALA A 45 -0.05 8.22 -3.56
C ALA A 45 1.08 7.64 -4.41
N ILE A 46 0.79 7.18 -5.63
CA ILE A 46 1.80 6.68 -6.57
C ILE A 46 2.83 7.78 -6.85
N THR A 47 2.38 8.97 -7.24
CA THR A 47 3.28 10.10 -7.52
C THR A 47 4.13 10.48 -6.31
N ALA A 48 3.55 10.52 -5.11
CA ALA A 48 4.25 10.87 -3.88
C ALA A 48 5.30 9.82 -3.49
N VAL A 49 4.97 8.52 -3.59
CA VAL A 49 5.90 7.42 -3.26
C VAL A 49 7.06 7.37 -4.24
N PHE A 50 6.81 7.43 -5.55
CA PHE A 50 7.87 7.44 -6.55
C PHE A 50 8.68 8.75 -6.55
N GLY A 51 8.05 9.90 -6.29
CA GLY A 51 8.75 11.16 -6.08
C GLY A 51 9.70 11.11 -4.87
N ASN A 52 9.28 10.47 -3.79
CA ASN A 52 10.14 10.22 -2.64
C ASN A 52 11.29 9.24 -2.98
N ALA A 53 11.08 8.25 -3.85
CA ALA A 53 12.17 7.39 -4.33
C ALA A 53 13.22 8.15 -5.13
N VAL A 54 12.81 9.09 -5.99
CA VAL A 54 13.72 10.03 -6.69
C VAL A 54 14.49 10.86 -5.67
N TYR A 55 13.80 11.48 -4.72
CA TYR A 55 14.40 12.30 -3.68
C TYR A 55 15.45 11.54 -2.86
N LEU A 56 15.13 10.32 -2.42
CA LEU A 56 16.08 9.45 -1.71
C LEU A 56 17.28 9.07 -2.57
N SER A 57 17.07 8.81 -3.85
CA SER A 57 18.17 8.52 -4.79
C SER A 57 19.12 9.73 -4.88
N VAL A 58 18.60 10.95 -5.01
CA VAL A 58 19.41 12.18 -5.06
C VAL A 58 20.18 12.39 -3.75
N ILE A 59 19.53 12.27 -2.60
CA ILE A 59 20.22 12.40 -1.30
C ILE A 59 21.32 11.35 -1.15
N GLN A 60 21.05 10.11 -1.56
CA GLN A 60 22.04 9.04 -1.48
C GLN A 60 23.28 9.37 -2.33
N TYR A 61 23.08 9.90 -3.54
CA TYR A 61 24.16 10.35 -4.40
C TYR A 61 25.00 11.45 -3.74
N LEU A 62 24.35 12.47 -3.19
CA LEU A 62 25.02 13.58 -2.51
C LEU A 62 25.79 13.11 -1.26
N THR A 63 25.21 12.18 -0.51
CA THR A 63 25.85 11.56 0.67
C THR A 63 27.10 10.79 0.27
N TRP A 64 27.06 10.02 -0.83
CA TRP A 64 28.23 9.30 -1.32
C TRP A 64 29.31 10.24 -1.83
N LYS A 65 28.93 11.36 -2.45
CA LYS A 65 29.86 12.37 -2.93
C LYS A 65 30.58 13.11 -1.80
N SER A 66 29.94 13.29 -0.65
CA SER A 66 30.48 14.09 0.47
C SER A 66 31.40 13.30 1.41
N SER A 67 31.41 11.97 1.34
CA SER A 67 32.20 11.13 2.24
C SER A 67 33.40 10.50 1.54
N GLN A 68 34.58 10.62 2.16
CA GLN A 68 35.86 10.15 1.62
C GLN A 68 35.89 8.64 1.35
N LEU A 69 35.08 7.85 2.07
CA LEU A 69 34.99 6.39 1.89
C LEU A 69 34.05 6.00 0.75
N THR A 70 32.93 6.71 0.61
CA THR A 70 31.86 6.34 -0.34
C THR A 70 32.00 7.03 -1.69
N ILE A 71 32.88 8.03 -1.80
CA ILE A 71 33.20 8.68 -3.09
C ILE A 71 33.77 7.70 -4.12
N GLY A 72 34.46 6.64 -3.66
CA GLY A 72 34.95 5.56 -4.51
C GLY A 72 33.84 4.72 -5.18
N LEU A 73 32.59 4.85 -4.72
CA LEU A 73 31.42 4.20 -5.30
C LEU A 73 30.76 5.03 -6.42
N LEU A 74 31.32 6.20 -6.74
CA LEU A 74 30.84 7.11 -7.77
C LEU A 74 31.90 7.33 -8.87
N PRO A 75 31.50 7.85 -10.05
CA PRO A 75 32.45 8.28 -11.07
C PRO A 75 33.43 9.33 -10.52
N PRO A 76 34.74 9.27 -10.88
CA PRO A 76 35.35 8.39 -11.90
C PRO A 76 35.75 6.98 -11.42
N TYR A 77 35.65 6.70 -10.12
CA TYR A 77 36.16 5.45 -9.53
C TYR A 77 35.25 4.23 -9.80
N ALA A 78 33.94 4.45 -9.88
CA ALA A 78 32.95 3.45 -10.27
C ALA A 78 32.05 3.96 -11.39
N SER A 79 31.44 3.04 -12.15
CA SER A 79 30.50 3.41 -13.20
C SER A 79 29.23 4.03 -12.62
N ILE A 80 28.62 4.98 -13.33
CA ILE A 80 27.30 5.52 -12.95
C ILE A 80 26.22 4.41 -12.89
N GLY A 81 26.39 3.36 -13.70
CA GLY A 81 25.53 2.17 -13.69
C GLY A 81 25.50 1.44 -12.35
N TYR A 82 26.62 1.44 -11.61
CA TYR A 82 26.67 0.88 -10.25
C TYR A 82 25.72 1.63 -9.32
N PHE A 83 25.81 2.97 -9.31
CA PHE A 83 24.93 3.81 -8.49
C PHE A 83 23.46 3.65 -8.90
N LEU A 84 23.17 3.64 -10.21
CA LEU A 84 21.79 3.47 -10.69
C LEU A 84 21.21 2.12 -10.28
N ARG A 85 21.99 1.04 -10.35
CA ARG A 85 21.57 -0.28 -9.88
C ARG A 85 21.32 -0.28 -8.38
N TYR A 86 22.22 0.33 -7.60
CA TYR A 86 22.05 0.47 -6.16
C TYR A 86 20.75 1.22 -5.83
N ALA A 87 20.56 2.40 -6.40
CA ALA A 87 19.38 3.22 -6.19
C ALA A 87 18.10 2.48 -6.58
N PHE A 88 18.11 1.81 -7.74
CA PHE A 88 16.98 1.03 -8.21
C PHE A 88 16.60 -0.08 -7.23
N VAL A 89 17.54 -0.93 -6.84
CA VAL A 89 17.28 -2.06 -5.92
C VAL A 89 16.77 -1.57 -4.57
N HIS A 90 17.34 -0.51 -4.01
CA HIS A 90 17.02 -0.09 -2.63
C HIS A 90 15.82 0.85 -2.52
N PHE A 91 15.56 1.68 -3.54
CA PHE A 91 14.53 2.73 -3.45
C PHE A 91 13.36 2.51 -4.42
N TRP A 92 13.59 1.87 -5.56
CA TRP A 92 12.56 1.74 -6.60
C TRP A 92 11.93 0.36 -6.57
N LEU A 93 12.73 -0.71 -6.51
CA LEU A 93 12.29 -2.08 -6.67
C LEU A 93 11.18 -2.49 -5.68
N PRO A 94 11.27 -2.18 -4.36
CA PRO A 94 10.18 -2.50 -3.44
C PRO A 94 8.87 -1.79 -3.80
N ASN A 95 8.94 -0.52 -4.22
CA ASN A 95 7.78 0.27 -4.63
C ASN A 95 7.18 -0.23 -5.95
N VAL A 96 8.03 -0.67 -6.89
CA VAL A 96 7.60 -1.29 -8.15
C VAL A 96 6.87 -2.60 -7.87
N PHE A 97 7.42 -3.48 -7.04
CA PHE A 97 6.75 -4.73 -6.67
C PHE A 97 5.40 -4.48 -5.98
N SER A 98 5.34 -3.49 -5.10
CA SER A 98 4.10 -3.11 -4.40
C SER A 98 3.06 -2.56 -5.37
N LEU A 99 3.48 -1.77 -6.36
CA LEU A 99 2.60 -1.26 -7.41
C LEU A 99 2.09 -2.40 -8.29
N VAL A 100 2.95 -3.32 -8.70
CA VAL A 100 2.57 -4.50 -9.49
C VAL A 100 1.56 -5.34 -8.71
N ALA A 101 1.81 -5.61 -7.42
CA ALA A 101 0.87 -6.34 -6.58
C ALA A 101 -0.50 -5.63 -6.50
N GLY A 102 -0.51 -4.31 -6.26
CA GLY A 102 -1.74 -3.52 -6.26
C GLY A 102 -2.48 -3.57 -7.60
N LEU A 103 -1.77 -3.46 -8.73
CA LEU A 103 -2.37 -3.53 -10.07
C LEU A 103 -2.92 -4.92 -10.41
N LEU A 104 -2.24 -6.00 -9.99
CA LEU A 104 -2.74 -7.36 -10.13
C LEU A 104 -4.05 -7.54 -9.35
N VAL A 105 -4.12 -7.04 -8.12
CA VAL A 105 -5.35 -7.07 -7.32
C VAL A 105 -6.45 -6.19 -7.94
N PHE A 106 -6.11 -5.02 -8.46
CA PHE A 106 -7.05 -4.17 -9.20
C PHE A 106 -7.66 -4.90 -10.40
N ALA A 107 -6.82 -5.58 -11.19
CA ALA A 107 -7.25 -6.34 -12.36
C ALA A 107 -8.13 -7.53 -11.96
N ALA A 108 -7.71 -8.30 -10.95
CA ALA A 108 -8.46 -9.44 -10.43
C ALA A 108 -9.82 -9.01 -9.87
N ALA A 109 -9.83 -7.98 -9.00
CA ALA A 109 -11.06 -7.46 -8.40
C ALA A 109 -12.03 -6.95 -9.48
N ASN A 110 -11.56 -6.21 -10.48
CA ASN A 110 -12.42 -5.78 -11.59
C ASN A 110 -12.95 -6.96 -12.42
N TYR A 111 -12.11 -7.94 -12.71
CA TYR A 111 -12.50 -9.12 -13.50
C TYR A 111 -13.60 -9.92 -12.78
N PHE A 112 -13.39 -10.27 -11.51
CA PHE A 112 -14.38 -10.99 -10.72
C PHE A 112 -15.64 -10.15 -10.47
N ASN A 113 -15.50 -8.84 -10.22
CA ASN A 113 -16.68 -8.01 -10.00
C ASN A 113 -17.53 -7.86 -11.26
N LYS A 114 -16.93 -7.75 -12.45
CA LYS A 114 -17.66 -7.76 -13.72
C LYS A 114 -18.31 -9.11 -14.01
N LYS A 115 -17.60 -10.21 -13.77
CA LYS A 115 -18.10 -11.57 -13.99
C LYS A 115 -19.34 -11.89 -13.14
N HIS A 116 -19.46 -11.28 -11.96
CA HIS A 116 -20.56 -11.52 -11.02
C HIS A 116 -21.46 -10.29 -10.84
N GLU A 117 -21.73 -9.54 -11.91
CA GLU A 117 -22.73 -8.45 -11.92
C GLU A 117 -22.53 -7.38 -10.82
N GLN A 118 -21.29 -7.02 -10.51
CA GLN A 118 -20.94 -6.07 -9.45
C GLN A 118 -21.39 -6.47 -8.03
N ARG A 119 -21.64 -7.77 -7.79
CA ARG A 119 -22.11 -8.28 -6.50
C ARG A 119 -21.03 -8.30 -5.41
N PHE A 120 -19.75 -8.36 -5.78
CA PHE A 120 -18.66 -8.51 -4.81
C PHE A 120 -18.22 -7.18 -4.20
N PHE A 121 -17.87 -6.21 -5.03
CA PHE A 121 -17.24 -4.96 -4.58
C PHE A 121 -17.99 -3.73 -5.06
N GLU A 122 -18.01 -2.67 -4.25
CA GLU A 122 -18.41 -1.35 -4.74
C GLU A 122 -17.35 -0.82 -5.73
N PRO A 123 -17.72 -0.06 -6.77
CA PRO A 123 -16.75 0.45 -7.74
C PRO A 123 -15.62 1.31 -7.12
N GLY A 124 -15.89 1.98 -5.99
CA GLY A 124 -14.88 2.72 -5.21
C GLY A 124 -13.99 1.83 -4.36
N GLU A 125 -14.51 0.68 -3.89
CA GLU A 125 -13.79 -0.26 -3.03
C GLU A 125 -12.57 -0.85 -3.74
N ILE A 126 -12.67 -1.12 -5.04
CA ILE A 126 -11.56 -1.63 -5.84
C ILE A 126 -10.34 -0.69 -5.76
N TYR A 127 -10.55 0.62 -5.75
CA TYR A 127 -9.45 1.59 -5.59
C TYR A 127 -8.90 1.60 -4.17
N VAL A 128 -9.77 1.42 -3.16
CA VAL A 128 -9.35 1.28 -1.75
C VAL A 128 -8.46 0.06 -1.57
N ILE A 129 -8.87 -1.10 -2.11
CA ILE A 129 -8.09 -2.34 -2.06
C ILE A 129 -6.72 -2.13 -2.70
N THR A 130 -6.72 -1.58 -3.92
CA THR A 130 -5.49 -1.30 -4.68
C THR A 130 -4.56 -0.36 -3.91
N LEU A 131 -5.12 0.70 -3.32
CA LEU A 131 -4.40 1.65 -2.49
C LEU A 131 -3.79 0.97 -1.26
N SER A 132 -4.53 0.11 -0.57
CA SER A 132 -4.03 -0.66 0.57
C SER A 132 -2.85 -1.55 0.19
N PHE A 133 -2.99 -2.36 -0.86
CA PHE A 133 -1.91 -3.24 -1.32
C PHE A 133 -0.66 -2.45 -1.71
N PHE A 134 -0.82 -1.33 -2.40
CA PHE A 134 0.28 -0.48 -2.80
C PHE A 134 0.99 0.17 -1.59
N LEU A 135 0.21 0.74 -0.66
CA LEU A 135 0.74 1.50 0.47
C LEU A 135 1.36 0.64 1.57
N VAL A 136 0.86 -0.58 1.78
CA VAL A 136 1.51 -1.51 2.73
C VAL A 136 2.94 -1.82 2.30
N GLY A 137 3.21 -1.83 0.99
CA GLY A 137 4.55 -2.02 0.46
C GLY A 137 5.01 -3.48 0.50
N HIS A 138 6.17 -3.76 -0.11
CA HIS A 138 6.84 -5.05 -0.07
C HIS A 138 7.84 -5.08 1.09
N PRO A 139 7.94 -6.19 1.85
CA PRO A 139 7.17 -7.44 1.74
C PRO A 139 5.82 -7.45 2.48
N GLY A 140 5.46 -6.35 3.14
CA GLY A 140 4.29 -6.25 4.01
C GLY A 140 2.96 -6.67 3.37
N TRP A 141 2.79 -6.51 2.05
CA TRP A 141 1.56 -6.88 1.35
C TRP A 141 1.24 -8.38 1.47
N ILE A 142 2.24 -9.24 1.69
CA ILE A 142 2.06 -10.68 1.93
C ILE A 142 1.37 -10.91 3.28
N ILE A 143 1.91 -10.28 4.33
CA ILE A 143 1.35 -10.32 5.70
C ILE A 143 -0.06 -9.70 5.70
N TYR A 144 -0.23 -8.60 4.98
CA TYR A 144 -1.52 -7.94 4.80
C TYR A 144 -2.56 -8.87 4.18
N THR A 145 -2.19 -9.59 3.12
CA THR A 145 -3.09 -10.54 2.45
C THR A 145 -3.58 -11.60 3.43
N PHE A 146 -2.68 -12.15 4.24
CA PHE A 146 -3.04 -13.12 5.27
C PHE A 146 -4.02 -12.53 6.30
N PHE A 147 -3.73 -11.35 6.85
CA PHE A 147 -4.62 -10.69 7.82
C PHE A 147 -5.99 -10.36 7.25
N VAL A 148 -6.04 -9.85 6.02
CA VAL A 148 -7.31 -9.54 5.37
C VAL A 148 -8.12 -10.80 5.15
N LEU A 149 -7.53 -11.87 4.63
CA LEU A 149 -8.24 -13.13 4.44
C LEU A 149 -8.79 -13.66 5.77
N LEU A 150 -7.96 -13.68 6.82
CA LEU A 150 -8.37 -14.10 8.16
C LEU A 150 -9.57 -13.27 8.68
N LEU A 151 -9.46 -11.94 8.63
CA LEU A 151 -10.52 -11.04 9.08
C LEU A 151 -11.79 -11.15 8.24
N CYS A 152 -11.65 -11.30 6.92
CA CYS A 152 -12.79 -11.51 6.03
C CYS A 152 -13.53 -12.80 6.41
N THR A 153 -12.82 -13.90 6.67
CA THR A 153 -13.41 -15.17 7.07
C THR A 153 -14.10 -15.07 8.43
N ILE A 154 -13.45 -14.44 9.42
CA ILE A 154 -14.03 -14.25 10.76
C ILE A 154 -15.30 -13.40 10.68
N LEU A 155 -15.23 -12.22 10.06
CA LEU A 155 -16.35 -11.28 9.98
C LEU A 155 -17.53 -11.86 9.17
N SER A 156 -17.23 -12.56 8.07
CA SER A 156 -18.27 -13.22 7.26
C SER A 156 -18.95 -14.35 8.05
N SER A 157 -18.19 -15.13 8.82
CA SER A 157 -18.73 -16.22 9.65
C SER A 157 -19.60 -15.67 10.79
N VAL A 158 -19.15 -14.62 11.47
CA VAL A 158 -19.92 -13.96 12.53
C VAL A 158 -21.21 -13.35 11.98
N ASN A 159 -21.15 -12.69 10.82
CA ASN A 159 -22.33 -12.11 10.19
C ASN A 159 -23.33 -13.19 9.74
N PHE A 160 -22.84 -14.32 9.20
CA PHE A 160 -23.67 -15.46 8.84
C PHE A 160 -24.41 -16.03 10.05
N LEU A 161 -23.72 -16.19 11.19
CA LEU A 161 -24.32 -16.67 12.44
C LEU A 161 -25.32 -15.66 13.04
N ALA A 162 -25.03 -14.36 12.99
CA ALA A 162 -25.85 -13.34 13.64
C ALA A 162 -27.08 -12.91 12.82
N ARG A 163 -26.97 -12.86 11.49
CA ARG A 163 -27.99 -12.24 10.61
C ARG A 163 -28.52 -13.17 9.51
N GLY A 164 -28.04 -14.40 9.43
CA GLY A 164 -28.44 -15.37 8.40
C GLY A 164 -27.99 -14.98 6.98
N ARG A 165 -28.63 -15.55 5.95
CA ARG A 165 -28.20 -15.48 4.54
C ARG A 165 -28.51 -14.16 3.81
N SER A 166 -29.23 -13.22 4.40
CA SER A 166 -29.88 -12.13 3.64
C SER A 166 -29.11 -10.80 3.58
N SER A 167 -27.95 -10.69 4.22
CA SER A 167 -27.20 -9.43 4.34
C SER A 167 -25.92 -9.44 3.51
N ARG A 168 -25.79 -8.53 2.54
CA ARG A 168 -24.54 -8.26 1.82
C ARG A 168 -23.53 -7.65 2.79
N PHE A 169 -22.45 -8.37 3.09
CA PHE A 169 -21.38 -7.85 3.93
C PHE A 169 -20.37 -7.09 3.07
N SER A 170 -20.33 -5.76 3.22
CA SER A 170 -19.34 -4.91 2.55
C SER A 170 -18.08 -4.85 3.39
N LEU A 171 -16.93 -5.20 2.78
CA LEU A 171 -15.62 -5.18 3.43
C LEU A 171 -14.93 -3.82 3.33
N TYR A 172 -15.63 -2.81 2.82
CA TYR A 172 -15.10 -1.49 2.48
C TYR A 172 -14.20 -0.85 3.54
N TYR A 173 -14.59 -0.94 4.81
CA TYR A 173 -13.84 -0.35 5.94
C TYR A 173 -12.71 -1.23 6.47
N VAL A 174 -12.73 -2.53 6.15
CA VAL A 174 -11.74 -3.50 6.63
C VAL A 174 -10.42 -3.28 5.91
N TRP A 175 -10.43 -2.97 4.61
CA TRP A 175 -9.23 -2.89 3.78
C TRP A 175 -8.20 -1.85 4.24
N LEU A 176 -8.61 -0.64 4.62
CA LEU A 176 -7.68 0.39 5.10
C LEU A 176 -7.26 0.15 6.56
N ALA A 177 -8.20 -0.26 7.41
CA ALA A 177 -7.89 -0.57 8.80
C ALA A 177 -6.82 -1.66 8.91
N THR A 178 -6.99 -2.75 8.15
CA THR A 178 -6.01 -3.84 8.07
C THR A 178 -4.67 -3.39 7.51
N ALA A 179 -4.65 -2.47 6.54
CA ALA A 179 -3.40 -1.95 5.99
C ALA A 179 -2.64 -1.16 7.05
N PHE A 180 -3.35 -0.31 7.80
CA PHE A 180 -2.80 0.45 8.91
C PHE A 180 -2.22 -0.45 10.00
N PHE A 181 -2.98 -1.46 10.44
CA PHE A 181 -2.50 -2.43 11.44
C PHE A 181 -1.30 -3.23 10.92
N THR A 182 -1.32 -3.65 9.66
CA THR A 182 -0.21 -4.44 9.09
C THR A 182 1.08 -3.63 9.09
N ILE A 183 1.05 -2.34 8.75
CA ILE A 183 2.25 -1.49 8.78
C ILE A 183 2.78 -1.31 10.20
N ILE A 184 1.89 -1.19 11.20
CA ILE A 184 2.31 -1.09 12.60
C ILE A 184 2.95 -2.41 13.06
N ILE A 185 2.30 -3.53 12.78
CA ILE A 185 2.79 -4.86 13.12
C ILE A 185 4.13 -5.10 12.44
N ASP A 186 4.24 -4.86 11.13
CA ASP A 186 5.46 -5.04 10.35
C ASP A 186 6.65 -4.30 10.99
N LYS A 187 6.45 -3.05 11.40
CA LYS A 187 7.49 -2.28 12.11
C LYS A 187 7.88 -2.88 13.46
N TRP A 188 6.90 -3.36 14.23
CA TRP A 188 7.16 -3.98 15.53
C TRP A 188 7.83 -5.35 15.39
N LEU A 189 7.36 -6.17 14.45
CA LEU A 189 7.83 -7.52 14.16
C LEU A 189 9.26 -7.50 13.56
N MET A 190 9.55 -6.57 12.66
CA MET A 190 10.91 -6.38 12.11
C MET A 190 11.91 -5.90 13.15
N GLY A 191 11.45 -5.23 14.20
CA GLY A 191 12.29 -4.86 15.34
C GLY A 191 12.69 -6.05 16.22
N SER A 192 11.89 -7.12 16.24
CA SER A 192 12.07 -8.27 17.13
C SER A 192 12.61 -9.53 16.43
N LEU A 193 12.36 -9.72 15.13
CA LEU A 193 12.74 -10.94 14.39
C LEU A 193 13.82 -10.65 13.33
N SER A 194 15.08 -10.93 13.68
CA SER A 194 16.27 -10.68 12.86
C SER A 194 16.34 -11.46 11.53
N TRP A 195 15.59 -12.56 11.37
CA TRP A 195 15.62 -13.38 10.15
C TRP A 195 14.74 -12.85 9.01
N LEU A 196 13.74 -12.00 9.31
CA LEU A 196 12.89 -11.39 8.28
C LEU A 196 13.62 -10.34 7.43
N TRP A 197 14.84 -9.95 7.81
CA TRP A 197 15.72 -9.11 7.00
C TRP A 197 16.08 -9.74 5.66
N LEU A 198 16.01 -11.07 5.53
CA LEU A 198 16.28 -11.78 4.28
C LEU A 198 15.23 -11.48 3.18
N PHE A 199 14.01 -11.10 3.56
CA PHE A 199 12.94 -10.72 2.62
C PHE A 199 12.93 -9.22 2.30
N LYS A 200 13.97 -8.48 2.71
CA LYS A 200 14.09 -7.02 2.48
C LYS A 200 14.77 -6.67 1.16
N ILE A 201 15.10 -7.69 0.34
CA ILE A 201 15.76 -7.57 -0.97
C ILE A 201 14.73 -7.28 -2.05
#